data_AF-A0A232F1M3-F1
#
_entry.id   AF-A0A232F1M3-F1
#
_cell.length_a   1.000
_cell.length_b   1.000
_cell.length_c   1.000
_cell.angle_alpha   90.00
_cell.angle_beta   90.00
_cell.angle_gamma   90.00
#
_symmetry.space_group_name_H-M   'P 1'
#
loop_
_entity.id
_entity.type
_entity.pdbx_description
1 polymer ?
#
loop_
_entity_poly.entity_id
_entity_poly.type
_entity_poly.pdbx_seq_one_letter_code
_entity_poly.pdbx_strand_id
1 'polypeptide(L)'
;MELHPANKWPWVLRPRRNKRVTTASKDVQTMEQDSSEMSFLGLPLDVQLEILKYLGPRDLLVLRKLSKGFEKLLQNRTIWKAYEIWMNDTSTADVIEDLKRMPLLRSISIRNRVSCDLILRQISVSNKRVEHLAVIDCTGDGRINLASGYLTRILERCLKLRSFRLKGAYFCGIKFYRLLGAAVPRLREFHVDGISYNQLVAFVRQIESRTVVESADCPYSLKFETYLECARQTFRDGTFSLCNSFDFVVEKRDTLLSLYKGCVLCATLPSL
;
A
#
# COMPACT_ATOMS: atom_id res chain seq x y z
N MET A 1 5.81 -10.46 27.70
CA MET A 1 4.94 -9.34 28.11
C MET A 1 5.77 -8.09 27.90
N GLU A 2 5.75 -7.52 26.68
CA GLU A 2 6.53 -6.33 26.31
C GLU A 2 5.73 -5.50 25.31
N LEU A 3 5.97 -4.18 25.38
CA LEU A 3 5.09 -3.09 25.02
C LEU A 3 5.01 -2.83 23.51
N HIS A 4 3.78 -2.63 23.03
CA HIS A 4 3.46 -1.92 21.80
C HIS A 4 3.99 -0.47 21.84
N PRO A 5 4.59 0.06 20.75
CA PRO A 5 4.49 1.46 20.45
C PRO A 5 3.25 1.68 19.57
N ALA A 6 2.29 2.37 20.19
CA ALA A 6 1.04 2.79 19.61
C ALA A 6 1.25 3.88 18.56
N ASN A 7 0.94 3.59 17.29
CA ASN A 7 0.47 4.62 16.35
C ASN A 7 -0.98 4.95 16.69
N LYS A 8 -1.19 5.62 17.83
CA LYS A 8 -2.44 6.28 18.19
C LYS A 8 -2.37 7.70 17.65
N TRP A 9 -3.09 7.96 16.57
CA TRP A 9 -3.49 9.32 16.23
C TRP A 9 -4.66 9.70 17.16
N PRO A 10 -4.51 10.65 18.09
CA PRO A 10 -5.64 11.19 18.82
C PRO A 10 -6.39 12.18 17.92
N TRP A 11 -7.62 12.53 18.29
CA TRP A 11 -8.55 13.46 17.61
C TRP A 11 -9.49 12.84 16.56
N VAL A 12 -10.25 11.81 16.95
CA VAL A 12 -11.61 11.63 16.41
C VAL A 12 -12.54 12.54 17.23
N LEU A 13 -12.75 13.77 16.75
CA LEU A 13 -13.84 14.61 17.24
C LEU A 13 -15.16 13.94 16.80
N ARG A 14 -15.84 13.27 17.73
CA ARG A 14 -17.20 12.78 17.49
C ARG A 14 -18.13 13.99 17.27
N PRO A 15 -19.03 13.98 16.28
CA PRO A 15 -20.04 15.01 16.15
C PRO A 15 -20.93 15.02 17.40
N ARG A 16 -20.93 16.14 18.13
CA ARG A 16 -21.81 16.36 19.28
C ARG A 16 -23.24 16.51 18.75
N ARG A 17 -24.10 15.52 19.03
CA ARG A 17 -25.56 15.60 18.75
C ARG A 17 -26.13 16.78 19.54
N ASN A 18 -26.39 17.90 18.88
CA ASN A 18 -27.10 19.02 19.47
C ASN A 18 -28.58 18.65 19.66
N LYS A 19 -29.02 18.63 20.92
CA LYS A 19 -30.44 18.61 21.31
C LYS A 19 -31.08 19.90 20.81
N ARG A 20 -32.18 19.78 20.07
CA ARG A 20 -33.05 20.91 19.73
C ARG A 20 -33.66 21.45 21.03
N VAL A 21 -33.33 22.68 21.37
CA VAL A 21 -34.05 23.49 22.35
C VAL A 21 -34.82 24.53 21.54
N THR A 22 -36.14 24.35 21.48
CA THR A 22 -37.08 25.33 20.95
C THR A 22 -37.36 26.34 22.06
N THR A 23 -36.91 27.58 21.91
CA THR A 23 -37.42 28.70 22.72
C THR A 23 -37.68 29.89 21.82
N ALA A 24 -38.82 30.53 22.09
CA ALA A 24 -39.45 31.53 21.26
C ALA A 24 -38.90 32.94 21.52
N SER A 25 -38.81 33.69 20.41
CA SER A 25 -38.98 35.14 20.22
C SER A 25 -38.49 36.13 21.28
N LYS A 26 -37.54 36.98 20.87
CA LYS A 26 -37.56 38.42 21.15
C LYS A 26 -36.71 39.16 20.11
N ASP A 27 -37.34 40.08 19.39
CA ASP A 27 -36.72 40.98 18.43
C ASP A 27 -35.61 41.79 19.08
N VAL A 28 -34.39 41.55 18.63
CA VAL A 28 -33.21 42.36 18.92
C VAL A 28 -32.68 42.83 17.57
N GLN A 29 -32.64 44.15 17.39
CA GLN A 29 -32.03 44.79 16.22
C GLN A 29 -30.54 44.44 16.17
N THR A 30 -30.18 43.52 15.28
CA THR A 30 -28.81 43.10 15.02
C THR A 30 -28.11 44.19 14.23
N MET A 31 -27.17 44.91 14.86
CA MET A 31 -26.14 45.66 14.13
C MET A 31 -25.41 44.68 13.20
N GLU A 32 -25.45 44.93 11.89
CA GLU A 32 -24.64 44.24 10.89
C GLU A 32 -23.17 44.47 11.20
N GLN A 33 -22.61 43.56 11.99
CA GLN A 33 -21.20 43.48 12.23
C GLN A 33 -20.61 42.82 10.98
N ASP A 34 -20.02 43.63 10.10
CA ASP A 34 -19.15 43.23 8.99
C ASP A 34 -17.91 42.51 9.54
N SER A 35 -18.11 41.35 10.16
CA SER A 35 -17.05 40.38 10.32
C SER A 35 -16.79 39.84 8.92
N SER A 36 -15.83 40.45 8.24
CA SER A 36 -15.17 39.91 7.06
C SER A 36 -14.67 38.50 7.40
N GLU A 37 -15.55 37.50 7.34
CA GLU A 37 -15.21 36.10 7.51
C GLU A 37 -14.20 35.77 6.41
N MET A 38 -12.94 35.64 6.80
CA MET A 38 -11.90 35.20 5.88
C MET A 38 -12.26 33.80 5.41
N SER A 39 -12.80 33.71 4.20
CA SER A 39 -13.07 32.43 3.55
C SER A 39 -11.76 31.72 3.28
N PHE A 40 -11.69 30.42 3.59
CA PHE A 40 -10.53 29.58 3.27
C PHE A 40 -10.13 29.69 1.78
N LEU A 41 -11.13 29.78 0.89
CA LEU A 41 -10.90 29.90 -0.56
C LEU A 41 -10.34 31.28 -0.98
N GLY A 42 -10.32 32.26 -0.07
CA GLY A 42 -9.68 33.56 -0.26
C GLY A 42 -8.20 33.60 0.10
N LEU A 43 -7.65 32.53 0.72
CA LEU A 43 -6.23 32.44 1.04
C LEU A 43 -5.37 32.28 -0.24
N PRO A 44 -4.08 32.64 -0.23
CA PRO A 44 -3.16 32.31 -1.31
C PRO A 44 -3.15 30.80 -1.62
N LEU A 45 -3.07 30.43 -2.90
CA LEU A 45 -3.21 29.04 -3.35
C LEU A 45 -2.18 28.10 -2.71
N ASP A 46 -0.94 28.54 -2.59
CA ASP A 46 0.14 27.83 -1.91
C ASP A 46 -0.19 27.52 -0.45
N VAL A 47 -0.77 28.49 0.28
CA VAL A 47 -1.25 28.30 1.65
C VAL A 47 -2.40 27.30 1.70
N GLN A 48 -3.37 27.40 0.78
CA GLN A 48 -4.48 26.43 0.69
C GLN A 48 -3.95 25.01 0.46
N LEU A 49 -3.03 24.85 -0.49
CA LEU A 49 -2.43 23.55 -0.82
C LEU A 49 -1.60 23.01 0.34
N GLU A 50 -0.89 23.87 1.08
CA GLU A 50 -0.12 23.46 2.25
C GLU A 50 -1.04 22.93 3.35
N ILE A 51 -2.14 23.62 3.64
CA ILE A 51 -3.14 23.16 4.62
C ILE A 51 -3.73 21.81 4.20
N LEU A 52 -4.08 21.64 2.92
CA LEU A 52 -4.65 20.39 2.42
C LEU A 52 -3.69 19.19 2.50
N LYS A 53 -2.37 19.40 2.54
CA LYS A 53 -1.38 18.30 2.71
C LYS A 53 -1.49 17.62 4.08
N TYR A 54 -2.06 18.28 5.07
CA TYR A 54 -2.25 17.72 6.41
C TYR A 54 -3.52 16.87 6.53
N LEU A 55 -4.38 16.86 5.53
CA LEU A 55 -5.62 16.09 5.53
C LEU A 55 -5.41 14.69 4.99
N GLY A 56 -6.14 13.73 5.56
CA GLY A 56 -6.14 12.36 5.07
C GLY A 56 -6.83 12.24 3.70
N PRO A 57 -6.55 11.19 2.92
CA PRO A 57 -7.20 10.98 1.61
C PRO A 57 -8.74 10.97 1.68
N ARG A 58 -9.30 10.42 2.77
CA ARG A 58 -10.75 10.41 3.00
C ARG A 58 -11.31 11.81 3.18
N ASP A 59 -10.66 12.64 3.99
CA ASP A 59 -11.10 14.01 4.25
C ASP A 59 -11.04 14.85 2.97
N LEU A 60 -10.00 14.68 2.15
CA LEU A 60 -9.89 15.31 0.84
C LEU A 60 -11.06 14.92 -0.09
N LEU A 61 -11.45 13.64 -0.11
CA LEU A 61 -12.61 13.19 -0.90
C LEU A 61 -13.94 13.77 -0.38
N VAL A 62 -14.07 13.96 0.95
CA VAL A 62 -15.24 14.62 1.54
C VAL A 62 -15.25 16.11 1.17
N LEU A 63 -14.14 16.82 1.34
CA LEU A 63 -14.00 18.24 0.99
C LEU A 63 -14.37 18.50 -0.48
N ARG A 64 -13.96 17.61 -1.38
CA ARG A 64 -14.32 17.68 -2.81
C ARG A 64 -15.83 17.80 -3.04
N LYS A 65 -16.63 17.14 -2.21
CA LYS A 65 -18.09 17.10 -2.36
C LYS A 65 -18.79 18.32 -1.72
N LEU A 66 -18.07 19.14 -0.94
CA LEU A 66 -18.68 20.27 -0.21
C LEU A 66 -18.92 21.50 -1.07
N SER A 67 -18.01 21.83 -2.01
CA SER A 67 -18.18 22.99 -2.89
C SER A 67 -17.40 22.84 -4.19
N LYS A 68 -17.84 23.54 -5.25
CA LYS A 68 -17.12 23.63 -6.53
C LYS A 68 -15.71 24.22 -6.38
N GLY A 69 -15.51 25.08 -5.38
CA GLY A 69 -14.20 25.66 -5.06
C GLY A 69 -13.21 24.60 -4.58
N PHE A 70 -13.63 23.76 -3.61
CA PHE A 70 -12.83 22.63 -3.16
C PHE A 70 -12.63 21.59 -4.27
N GLU A 71 -13.66 21.34 -5.08
CA GLU A 71 -13.53 20.45 -6.24
C GLU A 71 -12.42 20.91 -7.18
N LYS A 72 -12.43 22.20 -7.57
CA LYS A 72 -11.39 22.79 -8.42
C LYS A 72 -10.02 22.77 -7.77
N LEU A 73 -9.94 23.10 -6.47
CA LEU A 73 -8.69 23.07 -5.71
C LEU A 73 -8.07 21.66 -5.67
N LEU A 74 -8.91 20.64 -5.45
CA LEU A 74 -8.51 19.24 -5.38
C LEU A 74 -8.23 18.59 -6.75
N GLN A 75 -8.45 19.29 -7.86
CA GLN A 75 -7.89 18.88 -9.16
C GLN A 75 -6.37 19.02 -9.20
N ASN A 76 -5.76 19.75 -8.25
CA ASN A 76 -4.31 19.84 -8.16
C ASN A 76 -3.70 18.48 -7.78
N ARG A 77 -2.91 17.93 -8.70
CA ARG A 77 -2.30 16.60 -8.61
C ARG A 77 -1.30 16.46 -7.46
N THR A 78 -0.75 17.56 -6.95
CA THR A 78 0.31 17.52 -5.93
C THR A 78 -0.20 17.20 -4.53
N ILE A 79 -1.50 17.37 -4.29
CA ILE A 79 -2.17 17.07 -3.01
C ILE A 79 -2.25 15.55 -2.82
N TRP A 80 -2.48 14.81 -3.91
CA TRP A 80 -2.71 13.37 -3.89
C TRP A 80 -1.39 12.59 -3.85
N LYS A 81 -0.84 12.41 -2.64
CA LYS A 81 0.35 11.55 -2.42
C LYS A 81 -0.01 10.13 -2.01
N ALA A 82 -1.12 9.96 -1.30
CA ALA A 82 -1.61 8.68 -0.80
C ALA A 82 -3.09 8.51 -1.13
N TYR A 83 -3.51 7.27 -1.36
CA TYR A 83 -4.91 6.92 -1.56
C TYR A 83 -5.22 5.58 -0.89
N GLU A 84 -6.27 5.57 -0.08
CA GLU A 84 -6.72 4.37 0.63
C GLU A 84 -8.13 4.01 0.17
N ILE A 85 -8.28 2.78 -0.30
CA ILE A 85 -9.53 2.19 -0.76
C ILE A 85 -9.92 1.13 0.27
N TRP A 86 -11.06 1.34 0.92
CA TRP A 86 -11.57 0.45 1.97
C TRP A 86 -12.89 -0.17 1.52
N MET A 87 -12.95 -1.51 1.58
CA MET A 87 -14.14 -2.29 1.26
C MET A 87 -14.79 -1.82 -0.06
N ASN A 88 -16.11 -1.67 -0.05
CA ASN A 88 -16.92 -1.20 -1.18
C ASN A 88 -17.50 0.20 -0.91
N ASP A 89 -16.86 1.01 -0.05
CA ASP A 89 -17.33 2.35 0.34
C ASP A 89 -17.47 3.30 -0.86
N THR A 90 -16.71 3.03 -1.92
CA THR A 90 -16.69 3.78 -3.18
C THR A 90 -16.84 2.80 -4.33
N SER A 91 -17.65 3.13 -5.33
CA SER A 91 -17.86 2.24 -6.47
C SER A 91 -16.56 2.01 -7.23
N THR A 92 -16.40 0.86 -7.89
CA THR A 92 -15.17 0.56 -8.64
C THR A 92 -14.96 1.57 -9.78
N ALA A 93 -16.04 2.09 -10.37
CA ALA A 93 -15.97 3.13 -11.40
C ALA A 93 -15.38 4.44 -10.84
N ASP A 94 -15.87 4.90 -9.70
CA ASP A 94 -15.39 6.13 -9.05
C ASP A 94 -13.92 6.00 -8.62
N VAL A 95 -13.54 4.84 -8.07
CA VAL A 95 -12.13 4.55 -7.72
C VAL A 95 -11.24 4.62 -8.96
N ILE A 96 -11.67 4.05 -10.08
CA ILE A 96 -10.92 4.10 -11.34
C ILE A 96 -10.79 5.54 -11.84
N GLU A 97 -11.85 6.34 -11.73
CA GLU A 97 -11.82 7.74 -12.11
C GLU A 97 -10.86 8.56 -11.23
N ASP A 98 -10.93 8.36 -9.91
CA ASP A 98 -10.02 8.98 -8.95
C ASP A 98 -8.56 8.63 -9.28
N LEU A 99 -8.25 7.36 -9.53
CA LEU A 99 -6.89 6.91 -9.91
C LEU A 99 -6.37 7.58 -11.18
N LYS A 100 -7.24 7.80 -12.18
CA LYS A 100 -6.89 8.52 -13.42
C LYS A 100 -6.56 9.99 -13.16
N ARG A 101 -7.27 10.62 -12.21
CA ARG A 101 -7.07 12.03 -11.82
C ARG A 101 -5.79 12.23 -10.98
N MET A 102 -5.28 11.18 -10.35
CA MET A 102 -4.15 11.23 -9.42
C MET A 102 -2.88 10.51 -9.93
N PRO A 103 -2.28 10.91 -11.07
CA PRO A 103 -1.15 10.20 -11.68
C PRO A 103 0.16 10.29 -10.87
N LEU A 104 0.22 11.15 -9.84
CA LEU A 104 1.39 11.38 -8.99
C LEU A 104 1.34 10.61 -7.66
N LEU A 105 0.36 9.71 -7.48
CA LEU A 105 0.26 8.87 -6.29
C LEU A 105 1.55 8.09 -6.03
N ARG A 106 1.99 8.11 -4.77
CA ARG A 106 3.15 7.37 -4.28
C ARG A 106 2.74 6.19 -3.41
N SER A 107 1.65 6.32 -2.66
CA SER A 107 1.15 5.26 -1.77
C SER A 107 -0.28 4.88 -2.12
N ILE A 108 -0.54 3.59 -2.32
CA ILE A 108 -1.88 3.05 -2.54
C ILE A 108 -2.10 1.86 -1.61
N SER A 109 -3.20 1.88 -0.87
CA SER A 109 -3.63 0.78 -0.02
C SER A 109 -5.05 0.36 -0.37
N ILE A 110 -5.25 -0.90 -0.74
CA ILE A 110 -6.56 -1.50 -1.01
C ILE A 110 -6.81 -2.55 0.05
N ARG A 111 -7.94 -2.47 0.75
CA ARG A 111 -8.24 -3.32 1.90
C ARG A 111 -9.65 -3.89 1.85
N ASN A 112 -9.80 -5.18 2.18
CA ASN A 112 -11.09 -5.86 2.35
C ASN A 112 -12.05 -5.70 1.16
N ARG A 113 -11.51 -5.57 -0.05
CA ARG A 113 -12.29 -5.22 -1.25
C ARG A 113 -12.47 -6.43 -2.16
N VAL A 114 -13.73 -6.64 -2.54
CA VAL A 114 -14.12 -7.62 -3.58
C VAL A 114 -13.97 -6.97 -4.94
N SER A 115 -13.62 -7.74 -5.97
CA SER A 115 -13.47 -7.22 -7.34
C SER A 115 -12.35 -6.17 -7.49
N CYS A 116 -11.17 -6.51 -6.97
CA CYS A 116 -9.98 -5.65 -6.97
C CYS A 116 -9.26 -5.60 -8.33
N ASP A 117 -9.55 -6.54 -9.24
CA ASP A 117 -8.80 -6.74 -10.47
C ASP A 117 -8.82 -5.52 -11.41
N LEU A 118 -9.98 -4.87 -11.57
CA LEU A 118 -10.07 -3.65 -12.39
C LEU A 118 -9.29 -2.47 -11.79
N ILE A 119 -9.21 -2.40 -10.47
CA ILE A 119 -8.44 -1.36 -9.77
C ILE A 119 -6.96 -1.60 -9.97
N LEU A 120 -6.48 -2.84 -9.77
CA LEU A 120 -5.09 -3.22 -10.03
C LEU A 120 -4.71 -3.01 -11.50
N ARG A 121 -5.62 -3.33 -12.43
CA ARG A 121 -5.46 -3.02 -13.85
C ARG A 121 -5.25 -1.53 -14.05
N GLN A 122 -6.09 -0.68 -13.46
CA GLN A 122 -5.99 0.76 -13.60
C GLN A 122 -4.68 1.30 -13.01
N ILE A 123 -4.29 0.86 -11.82
CA ILE A 123 -3.02 1.24 -11.16
C ILE A 123 -1.83 0.93 -12.09
N SER A 124 -1.82 -0.24 -12.73
CA SER A 124 -0.77 -0.66 -13.67
C SER A 124 -0.65 0.23 -14.93
N VAL A 125 -1.67 1.05 -15.22
CA VAL A 125 -1.73 1.93 -16.38
C VAL A 125 -1.43 3.38 -15.99
N SER A 126 -2.15 3.93 -15.01
CA SER A 126 -2.07 5.37 -14.67
C SER A 126 -1.01 5.72 -13.64
N ASN A 127 -0.68 4.83 -12.71
CA ASN A 127 0.06 5.19 -11.49
C ASN A 127 1.46 4.55 -11.46
N LYS A 128 2.25 4.78 -12.51
CA LYS A 128 3.61 4.21 -12.67
C LYS A 128 4.64 4.73 -11.65
N ARG A 129 4.29 5.76 -10.88
CA ARG A 129 5.15 6.39 -9.86
C ARG A 129 4.90 5.86 -8.44
N VAL A 130 4.03 4.85 -8.28
CA VAL A 130 3.75 4.24 -6.99
C VAL A 130 5.03 3.67 -6.38
N GLU A 131 5.28 4.06 -5.13
CA GLU A 131 6.40 3.64 -4.29
C GLU A 131 5.95 2.61 -3.25
N HIS A 132 4.70 2.71 -2.78
CA HIS A 132 4.11 1.82 -1.78
C HIS A 132 2.78 1.28 -2.28
N LEU A 133 2.67 -0.04 -2.41
CA LEU A 133 1.43 -0.72 -2.76
C LEU A 133 1.11 -1.76 -1.69
N ALA A 134 -0.06 -1.63 -1.06
CA ALA A 134 -0.61 -2.62 -0.16
C ALA A 134 -1.96 -3.13 -0.69
N VAL A 135 -2.11 -4.45 -0.78
CA VAL A 135 -3.33 -5.15 -1.15
C VAL A 135 -3.58 -6.17 -0.05
N ILE A 136 -4.62 -5.93 0.75
CA ILE A 136 -4.86 -6.65 2.01
C ILE A 136 -6.28 -7.21 1.99
N ASP A 137 -6.42 -8.52 2.16
CA ASP A 137 -7.70 -9.23 2.24
C ASP A 137 -8.61 -8.90 1.03
N CYS A 138 -8.01 -8.85 -0.17
CA CYS A 138 -8.70 -8.52 -1.42
C CYS A 138 -8.92 -9.76 -2.29
N THR A 139 -10.03 -9.77 -3.02
CA THR A 139 -10.38 -10.83 -3.98
C THR A 139 -10.54 -10.29 -5.40
N GLY A 140 -10.45 -11.18 -6.39
CA GLY A 140 -10.60 -10.86 -7.80
C GLY A 140 -12.07 -10.71 -8.23
N ASP A 141 -12.29 -10.37 -9.50
CA ASP A 141 -13.63 -10.20 -10.05
C ASP A 141 -14.33 -11.56 -10.15
N GLY A 142 -15.20 -11.86 -9.17
CA GLY A 142 -15.92 -13.15 -9.09
C GLY A 142 -15.02 -14.34 -8.77
N ARG A 143 -13.79 -14.11 -8.28
CA ARG A 143 -12.81 -15.16 -7.97
C ARG A 143 -12.16 -14.90 -6.63
N ILE A 144 -11.82 -15.97 -5.91
CA ILE A 144 -11.05 -15.89 -4.66
C ILE A 144 -9.65 -15.31 -4.92
N ASN A 145 -9.07 -15.61 -6.09
CA ASN A 145 -7.72 -15.22 -6.45
C ASN A 145 -7.69 -13.92 -7.26
N LEU A 146 -6.66 -13.11 -7.03
CA LEU A 146 -6.37 -11.94 -7.86
C LEU A 146 -5.79 -12.34 -9.23
N ALA A 147 -6.10 -11.58 -10.27
CA ALA A 147 -5.58 -11.81 -11.61
C ALA A 147 -4.09 -11.46 -11.72
N SER A 148 -3.28 -12.47 -12.03
CA SER A 148 -1.81 -12.38 -12.13
C SER A 148 -1.27 -11.45 -13.16
N GLY A 149 -2.01 -11.21 -14.24
CA GLY A 149 -1.60 -10.24 -15.25
C GLY A 149 -1.40 -8.83 -14.67
N TYR A 150 -2.23 -8.40 -13.73
CA TYR A 150 -2.19 -7.01 -13.24
C TYR A 150 -1.06 -6.77 -12.24
N LEU A 151 -0.90 -7.66 -11.25
CA LEU A 151 0.22 -7.57 -10.30
C LEU A 151 1.58 -7.70 -11.02
N THR A 152 1.68 -8.60 -12.00
CA THR A 152 2.86 -8.72 -12.88
C THR A 152 3.17 -7.39 -13.56
N ARG A 153 2.17 -6.77 -14.20
CA ARG A 153 2.34 -5.47 -14.88
C ARG A 153 2.72 -4.34 -13.91
N ILE A 154 2.21 -4.36 -12.68
CA ILE A 154 2.58 -3.39 -11.66
C ILE A 154 4.08 -3.52 -11.34
N LEU A 155 4.59 -4.74 -11.11
CA LEU A 155 6.02 -4.94 -10.89
C LEU A 155 6.86 -4.54 -12.11
N GLU A 156 6.41 -4.83 -13.32
CA GLU A 156 7.11 -4.46 -14.55
C GLU A 156 7.15 -2.93 -14.76
N ARG A 157 6.08 -2.20 -14.43
CA ARG A 157 5.91 -0.78 -14.79
C ARG A 157 6.19 0.21 -13.66
N CYS A 158 5.97 -0.18 -12.41
CA CYS A 158 6.18 0.68 -11.25
C CYS A 158 7.63 0.54 -10.78
N LEU A 159 8.56 1.11 -11.54
CA LEU A 159 10.00 0.95 -11.29
C LEU A 159 10.47 1.59 -9.98
N LYS A 160 9.66 2.50 -9.42
CA LYS A 160 9.91 3.18 -8.14
C LYS A 160 9.33 2.44 -6.93
N LEU A 161 8.72 1.27 -7.13
CA LEU A 161 8.13 0.50 -6.05
C LEU A 161 9.22 0.09 -5.04
N ARG A 162 9.05 0.54 -3.79
CA ARG A 162 9.92 0.29 -2.64
C ARG A 162 9.27 -0.61 -1.62
N SER A 163 7.95 -0.56 -1.52
CA SER A 163 7.15 -1.34 -0.58
C SER A 163 6.04 -2.05 -1.33
N PHE A 164 5.97 -3.36 -1.17
CA PHE A 164 4.93 -4.18 -1.76
C PHE A 164 4.37 -5.16 -0.74
N ARG A 165 3.10 -5.01 -0.37
CA ARG A 165 2.42 -5.88 0.58
C ARG A 165 1.21 -6.53 -0.08
N LEU A 166 1.19 -7.85 -0.09
CA LEU A 166 0.09 -8.68 -0.54
C LEU A 166 -0.28 -9.63 0.60
N LYS A 167 -1.27 -9.24 1.41
CA LYS A 167 -1.67 -9.97 2.63
C LYS A 167 -3.08 -10.51 2.46
N GLY A 168 -3.35 -11.74 2.87
CA GLY A 168 -4.69 -12.35 2.84
C GLY A 168 -5.36 -12.37 1.46
N ALA A 169 -4.57 -12.22 0.39
CA ALA A 169 -5.03 -12.28 -0.99
C ALA A 169 -4.36 -13.45 -1.68
N TYR A 170 -5.16 -14.35 -2.27
CA TYR A 170 -4.64 -15.55 -2.90
C TYR A 170 -4.14 -15.28 -4.31
N PHE A 171 -3.00 -15.88 -4.63
CA PHE A 171 -2.27 -15.57 -5.85
C PHE A 171 -1.48 -16.76 -6.43
N CYS A 172 -1.75 -17.13 -7.69
CA CYS A 172 -1.23 -18.38 -8.28
C CYS A 172 -0.10 -18.22 -9.33
N GLY A 173 0.31 -17.01 -9.72
CA GLY A 173 1.18 -16.81 -10.90
C GLY A 173 2.69 -17.00 -10.66
N ILE A 174 3.31 -18.07 -11.16
CA ILE A 174 4.78 -18.28 -11.07
C ILE A 174 5.58 -17.13 -11.69
N LYS A 175 5.13 -16.58 -12.83
CA LYS A 175 5.79 -15.44 -13.50
C LYS A 175 5.94 -14.23 -12.56
N PHE A 176 4.93 -13.94 -11.75
CA PHE A 176 4.96 -12.84 -10.81
C PHE A 176 6.04 -13.05 -9.74
N TYR A 177 6.18 -14.25 -9.19
CA TYR A 177 7.20 -14.54 -8.19
C TYR A 177 8.63 -14.45 -8.76
N ARG A 178 8.83 -14.85 -10.02
CA ARG A 178 10.09 -14.55 -10.72
C ARG A 178 10.31 -13.04 -10.78
N LEU A 179 9.36 -12.27 -11.29
CA LEU A 179 9.50 -10.81 -11.37
C LEU A 179 9.69 -10.14 -10.01
N LEU A 180 9.06 -10.68 -8.95
CA LEU A 180 9.24 -10.21 -7.59
C LEU A 180 10.68 -10.45 -7.14
N GLY A 181 11.24 -11.64 -7.36
CA GLY A 181 12.65 -11.96 -7.10
C GLY A 181 13.60 -11.02 -7.86
N ALA A 182 13.30 -10.73 -9.12
CA ALA A 182 14.04 -9.75 -9.92
C ALA A 182 13.91 -8.31 -9.40
N ALA A 183 12.80 -7.98 -8.74
CA ALA A 183 12.54 -6.66 -8.17
C ALA A 183 13.15 -6.46 -6.78
N VAL A 184 13.65 -7.52 -6.13
CA VAL A 184 14.15 -7.43 -4.74
C VAL A 184 15.22 -6.34 -4.54
N PRO A 185 16.23 -6.16 -5.41
CA PRO A 185 17.28 -5.14 -5.18
C PRO A 185 16.78 -3.70 -5.07
N ARG A 186 15.57 -3.40 -5.60
CA ARG A 186 14.95 -2.07 -5.51
C ARG A 186 13.88 -1.97 -4.42
N LEU A 187 13.40 -3.10 -3.91
CA LEU A 187 12.41 -3.15 -2.84
C LEU A 187 13.12 -3.00 -1.49
N ARG A 188 12.56 -2.17 -0.61
CA ARG A 188 13.00 -2.03 0.79
C ARG A 188 12.27 -2.99 1.71
N GLU A 189 10.99 -3.20 1.41
CA GLU A 189 10.13 -4.12 2.15
C GLU A 189 9.21 -4.82 1.17
N PHE A 190 9.02 -6.12 1.35
CA PHE A 190 7.91 -6.79 0.72
C PHE A 190 7.36 -7.90 1.61
N HIS A 191 6.07 -8.12 1.47
CA HIS A 191 5.33 -9.12 2.20
C HIS A 191 4.35 -9.80 1.27
N VAL A 192 4.38 -11.12 1.20
CA VAL A 192 3.46 -11.90 0.37
C VAL A 192 2.96 -13.10 1.16
N ASP A 193 1.63 -13.22 1.19
CA ASP A 193 0.95 -14.34 1.81
C ASP A 193 0.66 -15.49 0.82
N GLY A 194 0.59 -16.73 1.34
CA GLY A 194 0.04 -17.88 0.63
C GLY A 194 0.94 -18.40 -0.49
N ILE A 195 2.25 -18.28 -0.35
CA ILE A 195 3.22 -18.73 -1.36
C ILE A 195 3.27 -20.27 -1.38
N SER A 196 3.06 -20.88 -2.56
CA SER A 196 3.28 -22.32 -2.75
C SER A 196 4.76 -22.65 -2.98
N TYR A 197 5.17 -23.89 -2.72
CA TYR A 197 6.57 -24.32 -2.90
C TYR A 197 7.14 -23.98 -4.29
N ASN A 198 6.41 -24.26 -5.37
CA ASN A 198 6.85 -23.96 -6.73
C ASN A 198 7.05 -22.46 -6.99
N GLN A 199 6.25 -21.62 -6.33
CA GLN A 199 6.37 -20.16 -6.40
C GLN A 199 7.59 -19.67 -5.63
N LEU A 200 7.84 -20.22 -4.44
CA LEU A 200 9.02 -19.94 -3.64
C LEU A 200 10.30 -20.32 -4.39
N VAL A 201 10.36 -21.52 -4.97
CA VAL A 201 11.49 -21.97 -5.80
C VAL A 201 11.72 -21.01 -6.97
N ALA A 202 10.66 -20.58 -7.66
CA ALA A 202 10.78 -19.64 -8.77
C ALA A 202 11.27 -18.25 -8.34
N PHE A 203 10.87 -17.78 -7.15
CA PHE A 203 11.35 -16.54 -6.55
C PHE A 203 12.84 -16.64 -6.19
N VAL A 204 13.24 -17.69 -5.47
CA VAL A 204 14.62 -17.91 -5.01
C VAL A 204 15.57 -18.07 -6.18
N ARG A 205 15.26 -18.93 -7.16
CA ARG A 205 16.10 -19.11 -8.36
C ARG A 205 16.30 -17.81 -9.13
N GLN A 206 15.31 -16.93 -9.13
CA GLN A 206 15.44 -15.64 -9.80
C GLN A 206 16.37 -14.68 -9.06
N ILE A 207 16.42 -14.74 -7.73
CA ILE A 207 17.42 -14.02 -6.93
C ILE A 207 18.80 -14.59 -7.21
N GLU A 208 18.96 -15.91 -7.11
CA GLU A 208 20.23 -16.62 -7.36
C GLU A 208 20.83 -16.23 -8.71
N SER A 209 20.04 -16.29 -9.79
CA SER A 209 20.49 -15.96 -11.15
C SER A 209 21.03 -14.53 -11.30
N ARG A 210 20.78 -13.65 -10.33
CA ARG A 210 21.27 -12.27 -10.30
C ARG A 210 22.37 -12.05 -9.27
N THR A 211 22.46 -12.87 -8.24
CA THR A 211 23.47 -12.77 -7.17
C THR A 211 24.74 -13.55 -7.47
N VAL A 212 24.85 -14.23 -8.63
CA VAL A 212 26.13 -14.80 -9.11
C VAL A 212 27.08 -13.68 -9.54
N VAL A 213 27.53 -12.90 -8.57
CA VAL A 213 28.84 -12.27 -8.59
C VAL A 213 29.60 -13.00 -7.49
N GLU A 214 30.46 -13.93 -7.89
CA GLU A 214 31.27 -14.75 -7.01
C GLU A 214 32.21 -13.84 -6.18
N SER A 215 31.77 -13.46 -4.99
CA SER A 215 32.69 -13.08 -3.92
C SER A 215 33.14 -14.37 -3.25
N ALA A 216 34.37 -14.80 -3.54
CA ALA A 216 34.98 -16.01 -3.01
C ALA A 216 35.12 -16.01 -1.47
N ASP A 217 34.88 -14.87 -0.81
CA ASP A 217 35.19 -14.64 0.60
C ASP A 217 33.95 -14.46 1.49
N CYS A 218 32.75 -14.92 1.09
CA CYS A 218 31.57 -14.84 1.96
C CYS A 218 31.35 -16.12 2.78
N PRO A 219 31.74 -16.17 4.08
CA PRO A 219 31.56 -17.34 4.95
C PRO A 219 30.10 -17.64 5.31
N TYR A 220 29.16 -16.77 4.91
CA TYR A 220 27.72 -16.92 5.14
C TYR A 220 26.96 -17.46 3.92
N SER A 221 27.68 -18.00 2.92
CA SER A 221 27.08 -18.79 1.84
C SER A 221 26.55 -20.13 2.39
N LEU A 222 25.49 -20.07 3.19
CA LEU A 222 24.54 -21.17 3.29
C LEU A 222 24.10 -21.43 1.85
N LYS A 223 24.56 -22.55 1.27
CA LYS A 223 24.20 -22.91 -0.10
C LYS A 223 22.68 -22.83 -0.19
N PHE A 224 22.16 -21.99 -1.08
CA PHE A 224 20.71 -21.77 -1.21
C PHE A 224 19.93 -23.08 -1.36
N GLU A 225 20.56 -24.13 -1.91
CA GLU A 225 20.04 -25.51 -1.92
C GLU A 225 19.67 -26.04 -0.53
N THR A 226 20.46 -25.74 0.51
CA THR A 226 20.13 -26.07 1.90
C THR A 226 18.89 -25.32 2.37
N TYR A 227 18.72 -24.05 1.98
CA TYR A 227 17.48 -23.30 2.26
C TYR A 227 16.27 -23.91 1.55
N LEU A 228 16.41 -24.24 0.26
CA LEU A 228 15.34 -24.86 -0.52
C LEU A 228 14.98 -26.24 0.01
N GLU A 229 15.95 -27.04 0.44
CA GLU A 229 15.70 -28.37 1.00
C GLU A 229 15.07 -28.27 2.40
N CYS A 230 15.49 -27.31 3.25
CA CYS A 230 14.80 -27.02 4.52
C CYS A 230 13.35 -26.56 4.27
N ALA A 231 13.13 -25.66 3.30
CA ALA A 231 11.79 -25.23 2.91
C ALA A 231 10.98 -26.43 2.39
N ARG A 232 11.55 -27.26 1.52
CA ARG A 232 10.91 -28.46 0.96
C ARG A 232 10.51 -29.45 2.03
N GLN A 233 11.40 -29.73 2.98
CA GLN A 233 11.17 -30.66 4.07
C GLN A 233 10.04 -30.15 4.98
N THR A 234 10.08 -28.88 5.34
CA THR A 234 9.00 -28.26 6.13
C THR A 234 7.66 -28.22 5.37
N PHE A 235 7.64 -28.03 4.04
CA PHE A 235 6.43 -28.20 3.21
C PHE A 235 5.92 -29.64 3.17
N ARG A 236 6.80 -30.64 3.11
CA ARG A 236 6.45 -32.08 3.07
C ARG A 236 5.87 -32.59 4.38
N ASP A 237 6.43 -32.15 5.51
CA ASP A 237 6.07 -32.65 6.83
C ASP A 237 4.71 -32.13 7.31
N GLY A 238 4.02 -31.30 6.51
CA GLY A 238 2.76 -30.66 6.88
C GLY A 238 2.88 -29.71 8.08
N THR A 239 4.09 -29.57 8.64
CA THR A 239 4.46 -28.60 9.68
C THR A 239 4.45 -27.17 9.13
N PHE A 240 4.44 -27.00 7.81
CA PHE A 240 3.92 -25.80 7.12
C PHE A 240 2.39 -25.64 7.25
N SER A 241 1.86 -25.90 8.43
CA SER A 241 0.55 -25.46 8.85
C SER A 241 0.70 -24.00 9.31
N LEU A 242 0.27 -23.05 8.45
CA LEU A 242 -0.11 -21.69 8.88
C LEU A 242 1.01 -20.73 9.33
N CYS A 243 2.13 -20.65 8.63
CA CYS A 243 2.84 -19.37 8.53
C CYS A 243 2.87 -18.95 7.06
N ASN A 244 1.71 -18.49 6.61
CA ASN A 244 1.45 -18.10 5.23
C ASN A 244 2.19 -16.82 4.83
N SER A 245 2.83 -16.11 5.76
CA SER A 245 3.37 -14.78 5.55
C SER A 245 4.90 -14.77 5.57
N PHE A 246 5.51 -14.28 4.50
CA PHE A 246 6.94 -13.98 4.49
C PHE A 246 7.15 -12.48 4.61
N ASP A 247 7.82 -12.04 5.68
CA ASP A 247 8.30 -10.68 5.85
C ASP A 247 9.77 -10.62 5.46
N PHE A 248 10.06 -9.91 4.37
CA PHE A 248 11.43 -9.57 4.01
C PHE A 248 11.65 -8.09 4.31
N VAL A 249 12.60 -7.83 5.21
CA VAL A 249 13.06 -6.48 5.54
C VAL A 249 14.48 -6.35 5.00
N VAL A 250 14.70 -5.38 4.11
CA VAL A 250 16.04 -5.05 3.62
C VAL A 250 16.62 -3.98 4.54
N GLU A 251 17.37 -4.40 5.57
CA GLU A 251 17.90 -3.50 6.61
C GLU A 251 19.13 -2.71 6.14
N LYS A 252 19.90 -3.26 5.20
CA LYS A 252 21.02 -2.60 4.48
C LYS A 252 20.89 -2.91 2.99
N ARG A 253 21.45 -2.06 2.10
CA ARG A 253 21.39 -2.23 0.61
C ARG A 253 21.72 -3.65 0.13
N ASP A 254 22.47 -4.37 0.96
CA ASP A 254 23.16 -5.61 0.66
C ASP A 254 22.72 -6.74 1.62
N THR A 255 21.57 -6.64 2.30
CA THR A 255 21.12 -7.69 3.22
C THR A 255 19.60 -7.84 3.22
N LEU A 256 19.13 -8.98 2.72
CA LEU A 256 17.77 -9.49 2.91
C LEU A 256 17.70 -10.21 4.25
N LEU A 257 16.92 -9.68 5.18
CA LEU A 257 16.53 -10.42 6.37
C LEU A 257 15.17 -11.05 6.11
N SER A 258 15.12 -12.37 6.09
CA SER A 258 13.88 -13.11 6.30
C SER A 258 13.70 -13.29 7.80
N LEU A 259 12.65 -12.68 8.35
CA LEU A 259 12.20 -12.93 9.71
C LEU A 259 11.12 -14.00 9.63
N TYR A 260 11.52 -15.27 9.63
CA TYR A 260 10.61 -16.32 10.05
C TYR A 260 10.52 -16.27 11.58
N LYS A 261 9.34 -16.47 12.19
CA LYS A 261 9.11 -16.40 13.65
C LYS A 261 10.18 -17.18 14.44
N GLY A 262 11.29 -16.52 14.80
CA GLY A 262 12.44 -17.09 15.52
C GLY A 262 13.68 -17.46 14.70
N CYS A 263 13.62 -17.53 13.36
CA CYS A 263 14.79 -17.74 12.50
C CYS A 263 15.02 -16.51 11.62
N VAL A 264 15.99 -15.70 12.01
CA VAL A 264 16.54 -14.63 11.17
C VAL A 264 17.50 -15.28 10.18
N LEU A 265 17.07 -15.42 8.93
CA LEU A 265 17.97 -15.80 7.84
C LEU A 265 18.38 -14.54 7.09
N CYS A 266 19.61 -14.09 7.36
CA CYS A 266 20.27 -13.03 6.61
C CYS A 266 20.82 -13.62 5.31
N ALA A 267 20.28 -13.23 4.16
CA ALA A 267 20.98 -13.37 2.89
C ALA A 267 21.64 -12.02 2.56
N THR A 268 22.97 -11.98 2.53
CA THR A 268 23.70 -10.81 2.04
C THR A 268 23.58 -10.75 0.52
N LEU A 269 22.95 -9.69 0.00
CA LEU A 269 22.98 -9.35 -1.42
C LEU A 269 24.35 -8.71 -1.73
N PRO A 270 24.97 -8.98 -2.89
CA PRO A 270 26.20 -8.30 -3.27
C PRO A 270 25.95 -6.80 -3.45
N SER A 271 26.90 -5.98 -2.98
CA SER A 271 26.85 -4.53 -3.10
C SER A 271 26.82 -4.09 -4.57
N LEU A 272 25.76 -3.38 -4.96
CA LEU A 272 25.60 -2.72 -6.26
C LEU A 272 26.51 -1.50 -6.42
#